data_AF-A0A1Z1WA31-F1
#
_entry.id   AF-A0A1Z1WA31-F1
#
_cell.length_a   1.000
_cell.length_b   1.000
_cell.length_c   1.000
_cell.angle_alpha   90.00
_cell.angle_beta   90.00
_cell.angle_gamma   90.00
#
_symmetry.space_group_name_H-M   'P 1'
#
loop_
_entity.id
_entity.type
_entity.pdbx_description
1 polymer ?
#
loop_
_entity_poly.entity_id
_entity_poly.type
_entity_poly.pdbx_seq_one_letter_code
_entity_poly.pdbx_strand_id
1 'polypeptide(L)'
;MIPLPALSVVIAIMGDMINTNLTTGSIWRLHHGDQEIARLTVTGADMPWTHAEVETLPGFAEFRPLFTEQERAVDEEDWERADACYTQIRNALTMTFPDGNPVAEFMLHIHDDGTAGWRWNDEPFDAVDP
;
A
#
# COMPACT_ATOMS: atom_id res chain seq x y z
N MET A 1 -28.78 -12.19 -27.90
CA MET A 1 -28.45 -12.65 -26.54
C MET A 1 -26.95 -12.50 -26.40
N ILE A 2 -26.51 -11.36 -25.88
CA ILE A 2 -25.09 -11.04 -25.68
C ILE A 2 -24.80 -11.32 -24.21
N PRO A 3 -23.74 -12.06 -23.85
CA PRO A 3 -23.42 -12.33 -22.45
C PRO A 3 -23.03 -11.01 -21.76
N LEU A 4 -23.59 -10.79 -20.57
CA LEU A 4 -23.16 -9.71 -19.68
C LEU A 4 -21.65 -9.84 -19.42
N PRO A 5 -20.87 -8.76 -19.43
CA PRO A 5 -19.51 -8.81 -18.89
C PRO A 5 -19.59 -9.09 -17.39
N ALA A 6 -18.66 -9.92 -16.91
CA ALA A 6 -18.51 -10.25 -15.50
C ALA A 6 -18.47 -8.97 -14.64
N LEU A 7 -19.20 -9.02 -13.54
CA LEU A 7 -19.38 -7.94 -12.57
C LEU A 7 -18.05 -7.33 -12.05
N SER A 8 -16.91 -8.04 -12.21
CA SER A 8 -15.58 -7.57 -11.84
C SER A 8 -14.99 -6.48 -12.73
N VAL A 9 -15.40 -6.36 -14.00
CA VAL A 9 -14.87 -5.30 -14.89
C VAL A 9 -15.59 -3.96 -14.70
N VAL A 10 -16.81 -3.97 -14.17
CA VAL A 10 -17.60 -2.74 -13.98
C VAL A 10 -17.05 -1.89 -12.83
N ILE A 11 -16.41 -2.50 -11.83
CA ILE A 11 -15.83 -1.79 -10.67
C ILE A 11 -14.64 -0.91 -11.08
N ALA A 12 -13.84 -1.34 -12.06
CA ALA A 12 -12.68 -0.57 -12.53
C ALA A 12 -13.04 0.66 -13.38
N ILE A 13 -14.27 0.75 -13.90
CA ILE A 13 -14.70 1.81 -14.83
C ILE A 13 -15.64 2.83 -14.15
N MET A 14 -15.99 2.66 -12.87
CA MET A 14 -16.77 3.61 -12.08
C MET A 14 -15.91 4.58 -11.26
N GLY A 15 -14.73 4.96 -11.78
CA GLY A 15 -13.82 5.95 -11.19
C GLY A 15 -14.31 7.41 -11.23
N ASP A 16 -15.63 7.65 -11.24
CA ASP A 16 -16.25 8.98 -11.08
C ASP A 16 -17.19 9.01 -9.85
N MET A 17 -17.01 8.07 -8.92
CA MET A 17 -17.59 8.13 -7.59
C MET A 17 -16.42 8.22 -6.59
N ILE A 18 -16.03 9.46 -6.31
CA ILE A 18 -15.09 9.92 -5.27
C ILE A 18 -14.63 8.77 -4.36
N ASN A 19 -13.49 8.14 -4.67
CA ASN A 19 -12.92 7.18 -3.74
C ASN A 19 -12.45 7.98 -2.52
N THR A 20 -13.25 7.99 -1.45
CA THR A 20 -13.00 8.78 -0.25
C THR A 20 -11.68 8.41 0.41
N ASN A 21 -11.18 7.20 0.17
CA ASN A 21 -9.88 6.76 0.66
C ASN A 21 -8.72 7.51 -0.01
N LEU A 22 -8.92 8.04 -1.22
CA LEU A 22 -7.95 8.81 -1.99
C LEU A 22 -8.12 10.34 -1.87
N THR A 23 -9.04 10.80 -1.02
CA THR A 23 -9.23 12.24 -0.80
C THR A 23 -7.98 12.81 -0.12
N THR A 24 -7.43 13.91 -0.63
CA THR A 24 -6.31 14.61 0.03
C THR A 24 -6.64 14.90 1.50
N GLY A 25 -5.73 14.54 2.40
CA GLY A 25 -5.90 14.63 3.86
C GLY A 25 -6.49 13.37 4.51
N SER A 26 -6.97 12.39 3.73
CA SER A 26 -7.33 11.08 4.27
C SER A 26 -6.10 10.38 4.85
N ILE A 27 -6.26 9.73 6.00
CA ILE A 27 -5.16 9.11 6.74
C ILE A 27 -5.30 7.60 6.70
N TRP A 28 -4.36 6.94 6.04
CA TRP A 28 -4.19 5.50 6.11
C TRP A 28 -3.23 5.15 7.24
N ARG A 29 -3.37 3.96 7.81
CA ARG A 29 -2.58 3.56 8.99
C ARG A 29 -1.87 2.24 8.72
N LEU A 30 -0.62 2.18 9.14
CA LEU A 30 0.24 1.00 9.08
C LEU A 30 0.42 0.45 10.50
N HIS A 31 0.29 -0.86 10.65
CA HIS A 31 0.36 -1.54 11.94
C HIS A 31 1.33 -2.71 11.92
N HIS A 32 1.96 -2.97 13.06
CA HIS A 32 2.68 -4.20 13.35
C HIS A 32 1.95 -4.91 14.51
N GLY A 33 1.27 -6.02 14.22
CA GLY A 33 0.29 -6.59 15.16
C GLY A 33 -0.78 -5.56 15.52
N ASP A 34 -1.02 -5.35 16.82
CA ASP A 34 -2.01 -4.38 17.32
C ASP A 34 -1.45 -2.95 17.46
N GLN A 35 -0.19 -2.70 17.09
CA GLN A 35 0.47 -1.41 17.26
C GLN A 35 0.47 -0.61 15.95
N GLU A 36 -0.10 0.60 15.98
CA GLU A 36 0.04 1.59 14.90
C GLU A 36 1.48 2.13 14.87
N ILE A 37 2.16 1.98 13.73
CA ILE A 37 3.57 2.37 13.55
C ILE A 37 3.76 3.52 12.56
N ALA A 38 2.80 3.79 11.68
CA ALA A 38 2.88 4.95 10.78
C ALA A 38 1.50 5.38 10.31
N ARG A 39 1.39 6.66 9.93
CA ARG A 39 0.23 7.25 9.27
C ARG A 39 0.63 7.84 7.93
N LEU A 40 -0.14 7.54 6.90
CA LEU A 40 0.07 8.01 5.54
C LEU A 40 -1.04 9.02 5.21
N THR A 41 -0.70 10.30 5.19
CA THR A 41 -1.65 11.38 4.86
C THR A 41 -1.66 11.61 3.35
N VAL A 42 -2.74 11.23 2.69
CA VAL A 42 -2.87 11.32 1.22
C VAL A 42 -2.64 12.76 0.74
N THR A 43 -1.72 12.92 -0.19
CA THR A 43 -1.45 14.20 -0.88
C THR A 43 -2.03 14.20 -2.29
N GLY A 44 -2.11 13.04 -2.96
CA GLY A 44 -2.69 12.88 -4.28
C GLY A 44 -2.64 11.42 -4.77
N ALA A 45 -3.09 11.18 -6.00
CA ALA A 45 -3.02 9.86 -6.62
C ALA A 45 -2.87 9.99 -8.14
N ASP A 46 -1.87 9.31 -8.69
CA ASP A 46 -1.60 9.18 -10.12
C ASP A 46 -1.67 7.70 -10.47
N MET A 47 -2.88 7.22 -10.86
CA MET A 47 -3.18 5.80 -11.07
C MET A 47 -2.02 5.04 -11.77
N PRO A 48 -1.53 3.92 -11.20
CA PRO A 48 -2.13 3.12 -10.13
C PRO A 48 -1.70 3.51 -8.69
N TRP A 49 -0.93 4.58 -8.51
CA TRP A 49 -0.29 4.90 -7.23
C TRP A 49 -1.01 6.00 -6.46
N THR A 50 -1.02 5.87 -5.14
CA THR A 50 -1.40 6.92 -4.19
C THR A 50 -0.14 7.49 -3.56
N HIS A 51 -0.13 8.79 -3.33
CA HIS A 51 0.98 9.52 -2.72
C HIS A 51 0.57 10.08 -1.35
N ALA A 52 1.50 10.06 -0.39
CA ALA A 52 1.28 10.61 0.94
C ALA A 52 2.56 11.16 1.56
N GLU A 53 2.35 12.00 2.57
CA GLU A 53 3.34 12.29 3.62
C GLU A 53 3.24 11.26 4.74
N VAL A 54 4.38 10.86 5.30
CA VAL A 54 4.49 9.82 6.32
C VAL A 54 4.76 10.45 7.69
N GLU A 55 3.84 10.23 8.63
CA GLU A 55 4.10 10.41 10.06
C GLU A 55 4.55 9.06 10.65
N THR A 56 5.82 8.97 11.04
CA THR A 56 6.36 7.76 11.71
C THR A 56 6.07 7.79 13.21
N LEU A 57 5.68 6.65 13.77
CA LEU A 57 5.36 6.48 15.18
C LEU A 57 6.34 5.50 15.85
N PRO A 58 6.31 5.37 17.20
CA PRO A 58 7.08 4.32 17.88
C PRO A 58 6.81 2.94 17.26
N GLY A 59 7.87 2.15 17.07
CA GLY A 59 7.81 0.86 16.37
C GLY A 59 8.25 0.92 14.90
N PHE A 60 8.11 2.07 14.23
CA PHE A 60 8.55 2.19 12.83
C PHE A 60 10.06 2.01 12.65
N ALA A 61 10.85 2.40 13.65
CA ALA A 61 12.32 2.33 13.60
C ALA A 61 12.85 0.91 13.34
N GLU A 62 12.11 -0.12 13.70
CA GLU A 62 12.43 -1.53 13.42
C GLU A 62 12.36 -1.85 11.92
N PHE A 63 11.41 -1.23 11.21
CA PHE A 63 11.15 -1.47 9.79
C PHE A 63 11.86 -0.48 8.87
N ARG A 64 12.39 0.62 9.39
CA ARG A 64 13.09 1.63 8.59
C ARG A 64 14.20 1.03 7.70
N PRO A 65 15.09 0.14 8.19
CA PRO A 65 16.09 -0.48 7.33
C PRO A 65 15.48 -1.32 6.20
N LEU A 66 14.32 -1.94 6.41
CA LEU A 66 13.65 -2.75 5.39
C LEU A 66 13.12 -1.88 4.25
N PHE A 67 12.54 -0.71 4.55
CA PHE A 67 12.11 0.24 3.52
C PHE A 67 13.30 0.88 2.78
N THR A 68 14.37 1.25 3.47
CA THR A 68 15.60 1.74 2.82
C THR A 68 16.20 0.70 1.87
N GLU A 69 16.21 -0.58 2.27
CA GLU A 69 16.71 -1.67 1.43
C GLU A 69 15.80 -1.95 0.22
N GLN A 70 14.49 -1.85 0.40
CA GLN A 70 13.51 -1.95 -0.69
C GLN A 70 13.73 -0.83 -1.71
N GLU A 71 13.86 0.42 -1.26
CA GLU A 71 14.12 1.59 -2.12
C GLU A 71 15.42 1.39 -2.90
N ARG A 72 16.52 1.02 -2.22
CA ARG A 72 17.79 0.74 -2.91
C ARG A 72 17.68 -0.38 -3.94
N ALA A 73 16.97 -1.46 -3.64
CA ALA A 73 16.78 -2.57 -4.57
C ALA A 73 16.01 -2.13 -5.84
N VAL A 74 15.01 -1.27 -5.68
CA VAL A 74 14.26 -0.69 -6.81
C VAL A 74 15.17 0.20 -7.66
N ASP A 75 15.99 1.05 -7.03
CA ASP A 75 16.93 1.93 -7.73
C ASP A 75 18.03 1.15 -8.47
N GLU A 76 18.46 0.01 -7.94
CA GLU A 76 19.44 -0.90 -8.55
C GLU A 76 18.82 -1.82 -9.62
N GLU A 77 17.50 -1.75 -9.84
CA GLU A 77 16.72 -2.69 -10.67
C GLU A 77 16.87 -4.17 -10.24
N ASP A 78 17.21 -4.41 -8.98
CA ASP A 78 17.30 -5.75 -8.38
C ASP A 78 15.89 -6.20 -7.94
N TRP A 79 15.11 -6.64 -8.92
CA TRP A 79 13.70 -7.01 -8.73
C TRP A 79 13.51 -8.20 -7.78
N GLU A 80 14.44 -9.14 -7.73
CA GLU A 80 14.38 -10.29 -6.81
C GLU A 80 14.53 -9.81 -5.37
N ARG A 81 15.48 -8.90 -5.12
CA ARG A 81 15.67 -8.31 -3.81
C ARG A 81 14.51 -7.40 -3.39
N ALA A 82 13.96 -6.63 -4.32
CA ALA A 82 12.78 -5.81 -4.06
C ALA A 82 11.57 -6.70 -3.69
N ASP A 83 11.36 -7.81 -4.41
CA ASP A 83 10.32 -8.80 -4.11
C ASP A 83 10.46 -9.44 -2.72
N ALA A 84 11.69 -9.80 -2.34
CA ALA A 84 11.98 -10.30 -1.01
C ALA A 84 11.65 -9.27 0.09
N CYS A 85 11.85 -7.97 -0.18
CA CYS A 85 11.47 -6.90 0.74
C CYS A 85 9.95 -6.73 0.82
N TYR A 86 9.23 -6.72 -0.31
CA TYR A 86 7.76 -6.68 -0.31
C TYR A 86 7.16 -7.86 0.47
N THR A 87 7.72 -9.06 0.29
CA THR A 87 7.32 -10.26 1.00
C THR A 87 7.52 -10.13 2.51
N GLN A 88 8.63 -9.53 2.95
CA GLN A 88 8.84 -9.29 4.38
C GLN A 88 7.88 -8.23 4.94
N ILE A 89 7.65 -7.14 4.20
CA ILE A 89 6.72 -6.07 4.59
C ILE A 89 5.31 -6.63 4.74
N ARG A 90 4.79 -7.37 3.75
CA ARG A 90 3.42 -7.92 3.78
C ARG A 90 3.23 -8.96 4.89
N ASN A 91 4.28 -9.69 5.25
CA ASN A 91 4.20 -10.71 6.30
C ASN A 91 4.23 -10.10 7.71
N ALA A 92 4.86 -8.94 7.87
CA ALA A 92 5.01 -8.29 9.17
C ALA A 92 3.96 -7.21 9.42
N LEU A 93 3.47 -6.54 8.37
CA LEU A 93 2.70 -5.31 8.49
C LEU A 93 1.30 -5.46 7.90
N THR A 94 0.34 -4.82 8.55
CA THR A 94 -1.04 -4.68 8.05
C THR A 94 -1.37 -3.21 7.83
N MET A 95 -2.25 -2.94 6.87
CA MET A 95 -2.72 -1.58 6.58
C MET A 95 -4.23 -1.48 6.79
N THR A 96 -4.70 -0.33 7.25
CA THR A 96 -6.14 -0.03 7.32
C THR A 96 -6.47 1.20 6.49
N PHE A 97 -7.64 1.16 5.85
CA PHE A 97 -8.26 2.30 5.21
C PHE A 97 -8.52 3.45 6.21
N PRO A 98 -8.82 4.68 5.74
CA PRO A 98 -9.13 5.80 6.61
C PRO A 98 -10.32 5.58 7.55
N ASP A 99 -11.28 4.75 7.16
CA ASP A 99 -12.44 4.35 7.95
C ASP A 99 -12.13 3.26 9.00
N GLY A 100 -10.90 2.72 9.00
CA GLY A 100 -10.42 1.69 9.93
C GLY A 100 -10.60 0.25 9.44
N ASN A 101 -11.21 0.01 8.28
CA ASN A 101 -11.31 -1.34 7.73
C ASN A 101 -9.93 -1.85 7.29
N PRO A 102 -9.65 -3.17 7.43
CA PRO A 102 -8.40 -3.75 6.97
C PRO A 102 -8.32 -3.73 5.44
N VAL A 103 -7.13 -3.43 4.93
CA VAL A 103 -6.78 -3.57 3.52
C VAL A 103 -6.40 -5.03 3.30
N ALA A 104 -7.02 -5.68 2.31
CA ALA A 104 -6.73 -7.09 2.00
C ALA A 104 -5.26 -7.27 1.61
N GLU A 105 -4.75 -6.34 0.80
CA GLU A 105 -3.37 -6.35 0.35
C GLU A 105 -2.89 -4.99 -0.14
N PHE A 106 -1.61 -4.70 0.08
CA PHE A 106 -0.97 -3.48 -0.38
C PHE A 106 0.47 -3.71 -0.85
N MET A 107 0.91 -2.84 -1.75
CA MET A 107 2.31 -2.65 -2.12
C MET A 107 2.69 -1.23 -1.71
N LEU A 108 3.58 -1.12 -0.72
CA LEU A 108 3.96 0.13 -0.09
C LEU A 108 5.44 0.40 -0.30
N HIS A 109 5.74 1.65 -0.61
CA HIS A 109 7.05 2.27 -0.63
C HIS A 109 7.05 3.43 0.36
N ILE A 110 8.08 3.52 1.18
CA ILE A 110 8.35 4.67 2.03
C ILE A 110 9.75 5.17 1.68
N HIS A 111 9.84 6.42 1.29
CA HIS A 111 11.07 7.10 0.92
C HIS A 111 11.72 7.74 2.16
N ASP A 112 13.04 7.85 2.15
CA ASP A 112 13.79 8.47 3.26
C ASP A 112 13.49 9.97 3.44
N ASP A 113 12.89 10.62 2.43
CA ASP A 113 12.45 12.02 2.48
C ASP A 113 11.13 12.23 3.26
N GLY A 114 10.50 11.14 3.72
CA GLY A 114 9.24 11.19 4.47
C GLY A 114 7.99 11.08 3.61
N THR A 115 8.13 10.80 2.31
CA THR A 115 6.99 10.52 1.43
C THR A 115 6.73 9.02 1.26
N ALA A 116 5.53 8.67 0.82
CA ALA A 116 5.16 7.29 0.51
C ALA A 116 4.37 7.20 -0.79
N GLY A 117 4.59 6.09 -1.48
CA GLY A 117 3.79 5.63 -2.61
C GLY A 117 3.18 4.27 -2.30
N TRP A 118 1.87 4.09 -2.49
CA TRP A 118 1.28 2.76 -2.37
C TRP A 118 0.12 2.53 -3.34
N ARG A 119 -0.14 1.25 -3.57
CA ARG A 119 -1.33 0.74 -4.22
C ARG A 119 -1.87 -0.44 -3.41
N TRP A 120 -3.16 -0.70 -3.53
CA TRP A 120 -3.81 -1.81 -2.84
C TRP A 120 -4.71 -2.59 -3.79
N ASN A 121 -5.06 -3.80 -3.37
CA ASN A 121 -6.11 -4.60 -3.99
C ASN A 121 -7.18 -4.93 -2.94
N ASP A 122 -8.42 -5.08 -3.40
CA ASP A 122 -9.53 -5.53 -2.56
C ASP A 122 -9.53 -7.06 -2.35
N GLU A 123 -8.72 -7.78 -3.12
CA GLU A 123 -8.45 -9.21 -2.99
C GLU A 123 -6.96 -9.42 -2.70
N PRO A 124 -6.56 -10.44 -1.92
CA PRO A 124 -5.15 -10.78 -1.73
C PRO A 124 -4.53 -11.27 -3.05
N PHE A 125 -3.23 -11.01 -3.25
CA PHE A 125 -2.45 -11.60 -4.34
C PHE A 125 -2.48 -13.11 -4.12
N ASP A 126 -2.51 -13.84 -5.23
CA ASP A 126 -2.37 -15.29 -5.18
C ASP A 126 -1.16 -15.63 -4.32
N ALA A 127 -1.38 -16.39 -3.24
CA ALA A 127 -0.29 -16.97 -2.50
C ALA A 127 0.50 -17.81 -3.50
N VAL A 128 1.75 -17.42 -3.78
CA VAL A 128 2.68 -18.27 -4.51
C VAL A 128 2.75 -19.58 -3.73
N ASP A 129 2.15 -20.62 -4.31
CA ASP A 129 2.17 -21.98 -3.79
C ASP A 129 3.66 -22.38 -3.62
N PRO A 130 4.10 -22.82 -2.43
CA PRO A 130 5.51 -23.02 -2.10
C PRO A 130 6.22 -24.10 -2.93
#